data_AF-A0A7J7IKQ4-F1
#
_entry.id   AF-A0A7J7IKQ4-F1
#
_cell.length_a   1.000
_cell.length_b   1.000
_cell.length_c   1.000
_cell.angle_alpha   90.00
_cell.angle_beta   90.00
_cell.angle_gamma   90.00
#
_symmetry.space_group_name_H-M   'P 1'
#
loop_
_entity.id
_entity.type
_entity.pdbx_description
1 polymer ?
#
loop_
_entity_poly.entity_id
_entity_poly.type
_entity_poly.pdbx_seq_one_letter_code
_entity_poly.pdbx_strand_id
1 'polypeptide(L)'
;MCMIVKSILFFTSCSQFEKRFPRLRIVLEHISTAFGAEWVRRNPSNRLAATVTPQHLLCNRNDLLVGGLKPHYYCLPILKSERDRQAIMDAIRNDHQGRFFLGSDSAPHVRSRKESACASAGCFTALTTLELYAEAFANAGILDRLEQFASINGAKFYGLEPSEERVELVQWSEPIMQIPESVLVQDKDASETAQGEEADAGAASELRPFWAGSFLTWSVERISSSTMKP
;
A
#
# COMPACT_ATOMS: atom_id res chain seq x y z
N MET A 1 23.91 1.71 -0.67
CA MET A 1 24.04 2.09 0.76
C MET A 1 23.11 3.26 1.18
N CYS A 2 22.72 4.19 0.29
CA CYS A 2 21.94 5.39 0.67
C CYS A 2 20.47 5.15 1.10
N MET A 3 19.75 4.16 0.55
CA MET A 3 18.32 3.95 0.86
C MET A 3 18.01 3.20 2.17
N ILE A 4 19.00 2.56 2.81
CA ILE A 4 18.81 1.85 4.10
C ILE A 4 19.10 2.81 5.28
N VAL A 5 19.98 3.79 5.08
CA VAL A 5 20.41 4.72 6.14
C VAL A 5 19.37 5.83 6.39
N LYS A 6 18.59 6.24 5.36
CA LYS A 6 17.50 7.22 5.51
C LYS A 6 16.47 6.80 6.57
N SER A 7 16.17 5.50 6.68
CA SER A 7 15.19 5.00 7.65
C SER A 7 15.62 5.26 9.10
N ILE A 8 16.87 5.00 9.50
CA ILE A 8 17.30 5.14 10.91
C ILE A 8 17.30 6.61 11.37
N LEU A 9 17.77 7.52 10.51
CA LEU A 9 17.76 8.96 10.78
C LEU A 9 16.32 9.49 10.95
N PHE A 10 15.38 8.96 10.17
CA PHE A 10 13.98 9.33 10.26
C PHE A 10 13.37 9.01 11.65
N PHE A 11 13.64 7.84 12.22
CA PHE A 11 13.11 7.50 13.56
C PHE A 11 13.70 8.35 14.69
N THR A 12 14.96 8.78 14.56
CA THR A 12 15.57 9.72 15.49
C THR A 12 14.80 11.05 15.49
N SER A 13 14.48 11.57 14.31
CA SER A 13 13.64 12.77 14.17
C SER A 13 12.23 12.55 14.74
N CYS A 14 11.60 11.40 14.50
CA CYS A 14 10.29 11.09 15.09
C CYS A 14 10.32 11.19 16.62
N SER A 15 11.35 10.65 17.28
CA SER A 15 11.47 10.74 18.74
C SER A 15 11.57 12.19 19.25
N GLN A 16 12.17 13.09 18.46
CA GLN A 16 12.26 14.52 18.79
C GLN A 16 10.90 15.20 18.64
N PHE A 17 10.15 14.88 17.57
CA PHE A 17 8.79 15.37 17.39
C PHE A 17 7.84 14.90 18.50
N GLU A 18 7.92 13.64 18.93
CA GLU A 18 7.10 13.12 20.03
C GLU A 18 7.35 13.85 21.36
N LYS A 19 8.61 14.19 21.64
CA LYS A 19 9.01 14.98 22.83
C LYS A 19 8.57 16.44 22.71
N ARG A 20 8.75 17.05 21.54
CA ARG A 20 8.44 18.47 21.32
C ARG A 20 6.93 18.72 21.25
N PHE A 21 6.17 17.77 20.71
CA PHE A 21 4.73 17.85 20.52
C PHE A 21 4.04 16.64 21.20
N PRO A 22 3.91 16.65 22.54
CA PRO A 22 3.40 15.52 23.32
C PRO A 22 1.91 15.21 23.10
N ARG A 23 1.21 16.00 22.29
CA ARG A 23 -0.18 15.75 21.86
C ARG A 23 -0.33 15.37 20.38
N LEU A 24 0.75 15.46 19.60
CA LEU A 24 0.71 15.16 18.17
C LEU A 24 0.53 13.65 17.96
N ARG A 25 -0.43 13.27 17.10
CA ARG A 25 -0.53 11.92 16.54
C ARG A 25 0.38 11.84 15.32
N ILE A 26 1.14 10.75 15.20
CA ILE A 26 2.13 10.53 14.16
C ILE A 26 1.81 9.19 13.49
N VAL A 27 1.75 9.20 12.17
CA VAL A 27 1.67 7.98 11.35
C VAL A 27 2.98 7.84 10.60
N LEU A 28 3.61 6.69 10.72
CA LEU A 28 4.72 6.31 9.85
C LEU A 28 4.11 5.67 8.61
N GLU A 29 4.02 6.47 7.55
CA GLU A 29 3.44 5.99 6.31
C GLU A 29 4.26 4.85 5.70
N HIS A 30 3.59 3.94 5.01
CA HIS A 30 4.13 2.91 4.13
C HIS A 30 5.44 2.28 4.64
N ILE A 31 5.43 1.77 5.88
CA ILE A 31 6.64 1.18 6.47
C ILE A 31 7.08 -0.05 5.66
N SER A 32 8.40 -0.19 5.51
CA SER A 32 8.99 -1.26 4.68
C SER A 32 10.09 -2.05 5.38
N THR A 33 10.37 -1.77 6.67
CA THR A 33 11.49 -2.35 7.41
C THR A 33 11.05 -3.02 8.71
N ALA A 34 11.75 -4.08 9.11
CA ALA A 34 11.57 -4.72 10.41
C ALA A 34 11.78 -3.73 11.58
N PHE A 35 12.73 -2.81 11.43
CA PHE A 35 12.98 -1.77 12.41
C PHE A 35 11.77 -0.85 12.60
N GLY A 36 11.13 -0.42 11.50
CA GLY A 36 9.94 0.43 11.56
C GLY A 36 8.76 -0.27 12.24
N ALA A 37 8.55 -1.54 11.92
CA ALA A 37 7.53 -2.37 12.57
C ALA A 37 7.78 -2.49 14.08
N GLU A 38 9.00 -2.85 14.47
CA GLU A 38 9.38 -2.97 15.88
C GLU A 38 9.31 -1.62 16.63
N TRP A 39 9.69 -0.53 15.98
CA TRP A 39 9.63 0.81 16.55
C TRP A 39 8.18 1.20 16.93
N VAL A 40 7.22 1.00 16.03
CA VAL A 40 5.80 1.26 16.30
C VAL A 40 5.27 0.33 17.39
N ARG A 41 5.62 -0.96 17.33
CA ARG A 41 5.17 -1.97 18.30
C ARG A 41 5.66 -1.68 19.72
N ARG A 42 6.91 -1.25 19.88
CA ARG A 42 7.51 -0.96 21.20
C ARG A 42 7.20 0.43 21.74
N ASN A 43 6.63 1.33 20.94
CA ASN A 43 6.44 2.71 21.37
C ASN A 43 5.50 2.76 22.59
N PRO A 44 5.85 3.43 23.69
CA PRO A 44 4.97 3.50 24.87
C PRO A 44 3.73 4.38 24.65
N SER A 45 3.74 5.25 23.63
CA SER A 45 2.66 6.16 23.29
C SER A 45 1.64 5.50 22.36
N ASN A 46 0.35 5.70 22.64
CA ASN A 46 -0.75 5.32 21.73
C ASN A 46 -0.96 6.33 20.58
N ARG A 47 -0.05 7.28 20.41
CA ARG A 47 -0.11 8.32 19.37
C ARG A 47 0.75 8.02 18.15
N LEU A 48 1.46 6.89 18.15
CA LEU A 48 2.26 6.44 17.02
C LEU A 48 1.59 5.23 16.37
N ALA A 49 1.36 5.34 15.07
CA ALA A 49 0.85 4.27 14.22
C ALA A 49 1.67 4.13 12.94
N ALA A 50 1.36 3.13 12.12
CA ALA A 50 1.90 2.97 10.79
C ALA A 50 0.84 2.53 9.79
N THR A 51 0.97 3.01 8.56
CA THR A 51 0.30 2.39 7.42
C THR A 51 1.23 1.38 6.75
N VAL A 52 0.61 0.36 6.16
CA VAL A 52 1.32 -0.65 5.38
C VAL A 52 0.57 -0.84 4.07
N THR A 53 1.30 -0.88 2.96
CA THR A 53 0.79 -1.04 1.59
C THR A 53 0.70 -2.52 1.19
N PRO A 54 -0.14 -2.92 0.21
CA PRO A 54 -0.23 -4.32 -0.20
C PRO A 54 1.09 -4.84 -0.81
N GLN A 55 1.79 -4.03 -1.62
CA GLN A 55 3.08 -4.43 -2.22
C GLN A 55 4.17 -4.76 -1.19
N HIS A 56 4.17 -4.08 -0.05
CA HIS A 56 5.10 -4.35 1.06
C HIS A 56 4.68 -5.54 1.93
N LEU A 57 3.45 -6.05 1.79
CA LEU A 57 3.01 -7.30 2.42
C LEU A 57 3.18 -8.50 1.49
N LEU A 58 3.03 -8.30 0.18
CA LEU A 58 3.07 -9.36 -0.83
C LEU A 58 4.48 -9.63 -1.38
N CYS A 59 5.33 -8.61 -1.46
CA CYS A 59 6.59 -8.69 -2.18
C CYS A 59 7.79 -8.26 -1.33
N ASN A 60 8.97 -8.70 -1.74
CA ASN A 60 10.26 -8.27 -1.24
C ASN A 60 11.17 -7.84 -2.41
N ARG A 61 12.41 -7.43 -2.11
CA ARG A 61 13.35 -6.90 -3.12
C ARG A 61 13.69 -7.89 -4.23
N ASN A 62 13.52 -9.20 -4.00
CA ASN A 62 13.77 -10.19 -5.04
C ASN A 62 12.70 -10.11 -6.13
N ASP A 63 11.46 -9.78 -5.79
CA ASP A 63 10.40 -9.54 -6.77
C ASP A 63 10.75 -8.38 -7.70
N LEU A 64 11.43 -7.36 -7.17
CA LEU A 64 11.92 -6.21 -7.93
C LEU A 64 13.14 -6.52 -8.83
N LEU A 65 14.05 -7.41 -8.41
CA LEU A 65 15.41 -7.50 -8.99
C LEU A 65 15.78 -8.85 -9.63
N VAL A 66 15.17 -9.96 -9.21
CA VAL A 66 15.51 -11.28 -9.73
C VAL A 66 14.90 -11.47 -11.13
N GLY A 67 15.74 -11.88 -12.08
CA GLY A 67 15.38 -12.01 -13.49
C GLY A 67 15.42 -10.69 -14.27
N GLY A 68 15.87 -9.60 -13.64
CA GLY A 68 15.89 -8.26 -14.21
C GLY A 68 15.12 -7.25 -13.35
N LEU A 69 15.41 -5.96 -13.52
CA LEU A 69 14.68 -4.89 -12.84
C LEU A 69 13.23 -4.85 -13.35
N LYS A 70 12.27 -5.03 -12.44
CA LYS A 70 10.83 -4.95 -12.76
C LYS A 70 10.29 -3.57 -12.34
N PRO A 71 10.24 -2.56 -13.23
CA PRO A 71 9.96 -1.18 -12.84
C PRO A 71 8.59 -0.99 -12.18
N HIS A 72 7.60 -1.82 -12.53
CA HIS A 72 6.25 -1.77 -11.94
C HIS A 72 6.19 -2.19 -10.46
N TYR A 73 7.27 -2.78 -9.91
CA TYR A 73 7.45 -3.05 -8.48
C TYR A 73 8.32 -1.99 -7.78
N TYR A 74 8.87 -1.03 -8.53
CA TYR A 74 9.69 0.03 -7.97
C TYR A 74 8.81 1.11 -7.33
N CYS A 75 8.92 1.24 -6.01
CA CYS A 75 8.26 2.26 -5.19
C CYS A 75 9.23 2.82 -4.14
N LEU A 76 8.81 3.89 -3.46
CA LEU A 76 9.52 4.43 -2.30
C LEU A 76 8.56 4.41 -1.09
N PRO A 77 9.01 3.91 0.08
CA PRO A 77 10.27 3.21 0.32
C PRO A 77 10.41 1.95 -0.55
N ILE A 78 11.63 1.62 -0.97
CA ILE A 78 11.88 0.43 -1.81
C ILE A 78 11.55 -0.86 -1.06
N LEU A 79 11.03 -1.86 -1.77
CA LEU A 79 10.90 -3.24 -1.28
C LEU A 79 12.22 -3.70 -0.64
N LYS A 80 12.13 -4.25 0.59
CA LYS A 80 13.28 -4.64 1.41
C LYS A 80 13.47 -6.15 1.41
N SER A 81 14.19 -6.69 2.40
CA SER A 81 14.42 -8.13 2.45
C SER A 81 13.15 -8.90 2.81
N GLU A 82 13.11 -10.19 2.54
CA GLU A 82 12.01 -11.06 2.99
C GLU A 82 11.84 -11.03 4.52
N ARG A 83 12.95 -10.89 5.27
CA ARG A 83 12.91 -10.70 6.73
C ARG A 83 12.16 -9.43 7.12
N ASP A 84 12.31 -8.34 6.37
CA ASP A 84 11.58 -7.10 6.64
C ASP A 84 10.08 -7.27 6.37
N ARG A 85 9.72 -7.91 5.25
CA ARG A 85 8.34 -8.22 4.87
C ARG A 85 7.65 -9.06 5.96
N GLN A 86 8.30 -10.14 6.38
CA GLN A 86 7.79 -11.03 7.45
C GLN A 86 7.65 -10.29 8.78
N ALA A 87 8.62 -9.47 9.17
CA ALA A 87 8.55 -8.71 10.41
C ALA A 87 7.38 -7.72 10.45
N ILE A 88 7.03 -7.11 9.31
CA ILE A 88 5.84 -6.26 9.20
C ILE A 88 4.57 -7.10 9.36
N MET A 89 4.47 -8.23 8.66
CA MET A 89 3.32 -9.13 8.78
C MET A 89 3.15 -9.67 10.21
N ASP A 90 4.25 -10.03 10.86
CA ASP A 90 4.26 -10.47 12.26
C ASP A 90 3.84 -9.34 13.22
N ALA A 91 4.24 -8.09 12.93
CA ALA A 91 3.79 -6.95 13.73
C ALA A 91 2.28 -6.73 13.61
N ILE A 92 1.70 -6.87 12.41
CA ILE A 92 0.24 -6.82 12.20
C ILE A 92 -0.45 -7.99 12.93
N ARG A 93 0.07 -9.22 12.81
CA ARG A 93 -0.47 -10.41 13.49
C ARG A 93 -0.58 -10.21 15.00
N ASN A 94 0.38 -9.53 15.60
CA ASN A 94 0.48 -9.31 17.05
C ASN A 94 -0.02 -7.92 17.49
N ASP A 95 -0.72 -7.17 16.64
CA ASP A 95 -1.18 -5.81 16.95
C ASP A 95 -2.49 -5.81 17.74
N HIS A 96 -2.37 -5.92 19.05
CA HIS A 96 -3.53 -5.82 19.96
C HIS A 96 -3.98 -4.37 20.22
N GLN A 97 -3.20 -3.37 19.83
CA GLN A 97 -3.46 -1.97 20.16
C GLN A 97 -4.09 -1.20 18.99
N GLY A 98 -4.05 -1.76 17.79
CA GLY A 98 -4.63 -1.17 16.59
C GLY A 98 -3.76 -0.06 16.00
N ARG A 99 -2.45 -0.26 16.00
CA ARG A 99 -1.43 0.69 15.52
C ARG A 99 -1.05 0.50 14.06
N PHE A 100 -1.39 -0.62 13.45
CA PHE A 100 -1.16 -0.88 12.03
C PHE A 100 -2.49 -0.88 11.29
N PHE A 101 -2.56 -0.11 10.20
CA PHE A 101 -3.76 -0.05 9.37
C PHE A 101 -3.44 0.15 7.88
N LEU A 102 -4.46 -0.06 7.05
CA LEU A 102 -4.38 0.04 5.60
C LEU A 102 -3.94 1.45 5.16
N GLY A 103 -2.92 1.50 4.31
CA GLY A 103 -2.61 2.66 3.47
C GLY A 103 -2.04 2.14 2.17
N SER A 104 -2.80 2.23 1.07
CA SER A 104 -2.43 1.57 -0.19
C SER A 104 -1.18 2.15 -0.83
N ASP A 105 -0.96 3.46 -0.65
CA ASP A 105 0.05 4.22 -1.39
C ASP A 105 -0.06 3.95 -2.90
N SER A 106 -1.30 3.86 -3.40
CA SER A 106 -1.54 3.66 -4.82
C SER A 106 -1.08 4.91 -5.58
N ALA A 107 0.00 4.77 -6.32
CA ALA A 107 0.67 5.85 -7.03
C ALA A 107 0.77 5.49 -8.52
N PRO A 108 -0.27 5.78 -9.32
CA PRO A 108 -0.27 5.50 -10.75
C PRO A 108 0.73 6.41 -11.48
N HIS A 109 1.50 5.81 -12.38
CA HIS A 109 2.30 6.52 -13.36
C HIS A 109 2.09 5.89 -14.73
N VAL A 110 2.06 6.73 -15.76
CA VAL A 110 1.99 6.28 -17.14
C VAL A 110 3.14 5.33 -17.46
N ARG A 111 2.87 4.32 -18.28
CA ARG A 111 3.80 3.22 -18.56
C ARG A 111 5.15 3.72 -19.06
N SER A 112 5.18 4.75 -19.91
CA SER A 112 6.41 5.37 -20.40
C SER A 112 7.30 5.94 -19.29
N ARG A 113 6.72 6.44 -18.18
CA ARG A 113 7.47 6.92 -17.01
C ARG A 113 8.02 5.77 -16.16
N LYS A 114 7.32 4.63 -16.12
CA LYS A 114 7.76 3.42 -15.43
C LYS A 114 8.86 2.69 -16.23
N GLU A 115 8.68 2.55 -17.53
CA GLU A 115 9.56 1.82 -18.46
C GLU A 115 10.59 2.76 -19.11
N SER A 116 11.29 3.54 -18.26
CA SER A 116 12.32 4.49 -18.71
C SER A 116 13.65 4.25 -17.99
N ALA A 117 14.70 4.93 -18.46
CA ALA A 117 16.01 4.92 -17.81
C ALA A 117 15.98 5.47 -16.37
N CYS A 118 15.00 6.32 -16.04
CA CYS A 118 14.77 6.86 -14.70
C CYS A 118 13.31 6.60 -14.29
N ALA A 119 13.02 5.34 -13.97
CA ALA A 119 11.67 4.89 -13.65
C ALA A 119 11.05 5.67 -12.48
N SER A 120 9.83 6.17 -12.66
CA SER A 120 9.05 6.75 -11.55
C SER A 120 8.74 5.70 -10.48
N ALA A 121 8.90 6.09 -9.21
CA ALA A 121 8.61 5.23 -8.06
C ALA A 121 7.12 5.29 -7.72
N GLY A 122 6.44 4.14 -7.70
CA GLY A 122 5.02 4.04 -7.37
C GLY A 122 4.40 2.75 -7.89
N CYS A 123 3.44 2.18 -7.16
CA CYS A 123 2.67 1.01 -7.57
C CYS A 123 1.20 1.40 -7.74
N PHE A 124 0.57 1.03 -8.86
CA PHE A 124 -0.84 1.30 -9.07
C PHE A 124 -1.71 0.16 -8.54
N THR A 125 -2.13 0.24 -7.28
CA THR A 125 -2.86 -0.85 -6.61
C THR A 125 -4.36 -0.58 -6.48
N ALA A 126 -4.83 0.65 -6.76
CA ALA A 126 -6.21 1.07 -6.47
C ALA A 126 -7.30 0.18 -7.07
N LEU A 127 -7.07 -0.46 -8.23
CA LEU A 127 -8.07 -1.31 -8.89
C LEU A 127 -8.44 -2.56 -8.10
N THR A 128 -7.49 -3.13 -7.35
CA THR A 128 -7.66 -4.41 -6.67
C THR A 128 -7.10 -4.37 -5.25
N THR A 129 -7.18 -3.20 -4.60
CA THR A 129 -6.50 -2.97 -3.31
C THR A 129 -6.98 -3.95 -2.24
N LEU A 130 -8.29 -4.17 -2.12
CA LEU A 130 -8.84 -5.02 -1.06
C LEU A 130 -8.54 -6.50 -1.32
N GLU A 131 -8.61 -6.93 -2.58
CA GLU A 131 -8.27 -8.28 -3.01
C GLU A 131 -6.78 -8.57 -2.75
N LEU A 132 -5.89 -7.62 -3.01
CA LEU A 132 -4.46 -7.75 -2.73
C LEU A 132 -4.18 -7.89 -1.22
N TYR A 133 -4.91 -7.18 -0.35
CA TYR A 133 -4.79 -7.38 1.10
C TYR A 133 -5.39 -8.71 1.55
N ALA A 134 -6.54 -9.11 0.99
CA ALA A 134 -7.14 -10.42 1.28
C ALA A 134 -6.15 -11.55 0.96
N GLU A 135 -5.51 -11.49 -0.20
CA GLU A 135 -4.45 -12.41 -0.61
C GLU A 135 -3.28 -12.39 0.40
N ALA A 136 -2.78 -11.22 0.77
CA ALA A 136 -1.67 -11.09 1.72
C ALA A 136 -1.98 -11.68 3.10
N PHE A 137 -3.18 -11.41 3.62
CA PHE A 137 -3.62 -11.86 4.95
C PHE A 137 -3.97 -13.35 4.96
N ALA A 138 -4.60 -13.85 3.91
CA ALA A 138 -4.88 -15.27 3.72
C ALA A 138 -3.59 -16.09 3.65
N ASN A 139 -2.62 -15.66 2.83
CA ASN A 139 -1.31 -16.31 2.72
C ASN A 139 -0.52 -16.32 4.04
N ALA A 140 -0.76 -15.34 4.91
CA ALA A 140 -0.16 -15.27 6.23
C ALA A 140 -0.97 -15.99 7.33
N GLY A 141 -2.14 -16.57 7.00
CA GLY A 141 -3.02 -17.26 7.95
C GLY A 141 -3.62 -16.34 9.01
N ILE A 142 -3.83 -15.06 8.70
CA ILE A 142 -4.37 -14.04 9.62
C ILE A 142 -5.56 -13.28 9.04
N LEU A 143 -6.35 -13.92 8.19
CA LEU A 143 -7.49 -13.30 7.51
C LEU A 143 -8.50 -12.67 8.48
N ASP A 144 -8.63 -13.24 9.68
CA ASP A 144 -9.44 -12.71 10.80
C ASP A 144 -9.04 -11.29 11.23
N ARG A 145 -7.83 -10.85 10.90
CA ARG A 145 -7.31 -9.51 11.22
C ARG A 145 -7.60 -8.47 10.14
N LEU A 146 -8.05 -8.89 8.95
CA LEU A 146 -8.18 -8.00 7.80
C LEU A 146 -9.16 -6.85 8.06
N GLU A 147 -10.34 -7.11 8.64
CA GLU A 147 -11.31 -6.07 8.96
C GLU A 147 -10.73 -5.03 9.93
N GLN A 148 -10.12 -5.51 11.03
CA GLN A 148 -9.51 -4.64 12.02
C GLN A 148 -8.44 -3.73 11.40
N PHE A 149 -7.61 -4.29 10.51
CA PHE A 149 -6.56 -3.55 9.79
C PHE A 149 -7.11 -2.57 8.74
N ALA A 150 -8.13 -2.99 7.97
CA ALA A 150 -8.61 -2.25 6.81
C ALA A 150 -9.64 -1.16 7.12
N SER A 151 -10.45 -1.32 8.18
CA SER A 151 -11.57 -0.40 8.44
C SER A 151 -11.60 0.17 9.87
N ILE A 152 -11.16 -0.59 10.89
CA ILE A 152 -11.38 -0.19 12.30
C ILE A 152 -10.18 0.57 12.89
N ASN A 153 -8.96 0.06 12.73
CA ASN A 153 -7.75 0.62 13.35
C ASN A 153 -7.50 2.07 12.91
N GLY A 154 -7.60 2.34 11.61
CA GLY A 154 -7.44 3.68 11.05
C GLY A 154 -8.49 4.65 11.61
N ALA A 155 -9.78 4.29 11.54
CA ALA A 155 -10.86 5.13 12.07
C ALA A 155 -10.63 5.49 13.55
N LYS A 156 -10.33 4.48 14.38
CA LYS A 156 -9.98 4.67 15.80
C LYS A 156 -8.78 5.60 15.98
N PHE A 157 -7.71 5.41 15.21
CA PHE A 157 -6.51 6.25 15.32
C PHE A 157 -6.80 7.70 14.95
N TYR A 158 -7.63 7.94 13.93
CA TYR A 158 -8.04 9.28 13.50
C TYR A 158 -9.13 9.91 14.37
N GLY A 159 -9.78 9.13 15.24
CA GLY A 159 -10.88 9.60 16.09
C GLY A 159 -12.19 9.74 15.31
N LEU A 160 -12.40 8.86 14.35
CA LEU A 160 -13.59 8.73 13.52
C LEU A 160 -14.35 7.46 13.95
N GLU A 161 -15.66 7.47 13.74
CA GLU A 161 -16.46 6.24 13.84
C GLU A 161 -16.16 5.31 12.65
N PRO A 162 -16.13 3.99 12.85
CA PRO A 162 -16.02 3.04 11.74
C PRO A 162 -17.17 3.20 10.74
N SER A 163 -16.91 2.87 9.47
CA SER A 163 -17.95 2.91 8.44
C SER A 163 -19.11 1.96 8.77
N GLU A 164 -20.34 2.44 8.58
CA GLU A 164 -21.55 1.64 8.60
C GLU A 164 -21.72 0.84 7.30
N GLU A 165 -21.02 1.22 6.23
CA GLU A 165 -20.96 0.44 5.01
C GLU A 165 -20.09 -0.80 5.20
N ARG A 166 -20.44 -1.85 4.45
CA ARG A 166 -19.76 -3.14 4.45
C ARG A 166 -19.34 -3.46 3.02
N VAL A 167 -18.14 -4.02 2.91
CA VAL A 167 -17.62 -4.62 1.68
C VAL A 167 -17.53 -6.12 1.91
N GLU A 168 -18.08 -6.90 0.99
CA GLU A 168 -17.99 -8.36 1.00
C GLU A 168 -16.85 -8.84 0.09
N LEU A 169 -15.87 -9.53 0.68
CA LEU A 169 -14.77 -10.18 -0.01
C LEU A 169 -15.03 -11.68 -0.07
N VAL A 170 -15.04 -12.25 -1.27
CA VAL A 170 -15.27 -13.69 -1.49
C VAL A 170 -13.99 -14.36 -1.96
N GLN A 171 -13.64 -15.50 -1.33
CA GLN A 171 -12.60 -16.40 -1.82
C GLN A 171 -13.23 -17.49 -2.69
N TRP A 172 -12.74 -17.61 -3.91
CA TRP A 172 -13.20 -18.58 -4.89
C TRP A 172 -12.24 -19.77 -4.96
N SER A 173 -12.76 -20.94 -5.32
CA SER A 173 -11.94 -22.15 -5.47
C SER A 173 -11.06 -22.12 -6.73
N GLU A 174 -11.44 -21.33 -7.73
CA GLU A 174 -10.73 -21.14 -8.98
C GLU A 174 -10.46 -19.65 -9.20
N PRO A 175 -9.47 -19.26 -10.03
CA PRO A 175 -9.23 -17.87 -10.34
C PRO A 175 -10.38 -17.29 -11.19
N ILE A 176 -11.02 -16.22 -10.70
CA ILE A 176 -12.23 -15.64 -11.31
C ILE A 176 -12.01 -14.25 -11.90
N MET A 177 -11.04 -13.50 -11.37
CA MET A 177 -10.73 -12.14 -11.81
C MET A 177 -9.34 -12.12 -12.42
N GLN A 178 -9.22 -11.70 -13.67
CA GLN A 178 -7.93 -11.30 -14.23
C GLN A 178 -7.74 -9.80 -14.03
N ILE A 179 -6.62 -9.40 -13.44
CA ILE A 179 -6.24 -7.99 -13.37
C ILE A 179 -5.93 -7.54 -14.80
N PRO A 180 -6.53 -6.44 -15.30
CA PRO A 180 -6.29 -5.99 -16.66
C PRO A 180 -4.80 -5.69 -16.87
N GLU A 181 -4.29 -6.02 -18.07
CA GLU A 181 -2.90 -5.73 -18.43
C GLU A 181 -2.60 -4.24 -18.39
N SER A 182 -3.59 -3.42 -18.75
CA SER A 182 -3.51 -1.97 -18.65
C SER A 182 -4.87 -1.30 -18.55
N VAL A 183 -4.84 -0.03 -18.15
CA VAL A 183 -5.98 0.89 -18.12
C VAL A 183 -5.61 2.14 -18.89
N LEU A 184 -6.44 2.51 -19.86
CA LEU A 184 -6.28 3.75 -20.61
C LEU A 184 -6.84 4.91 -19.80
N VAL A 185 -6.05 5.97 -19.67
CA VAL A 185 -6.46 7.22 -19.02
C VAL A 185 -6.26 8.38 -19.98
N GLN A 186 -7.16 9.35 -19.91
CA GLN A 186 -6.98 10.61 -20.60
C GLN A 186 -5.95 11.43 -19.82
N ASP A 187 -4.82 11.71 -20.47
CA ASP A 187 -3.77 12.51 -19.88
C ASP A 187 -4.18 13.99 -19.91
N LYS A 188 -4.65 14.53 -18.78
CA LYS A 188 -4.94 15.96 -18.66
C LYS A 188 -3.65 16.79 -18.46
N ASP A 189 -2.58 16.16 -17.97
CA ASP A 189 -1.33 16.82 -17.58
C ASP A 189 -0.28 16.81 -18.71
N ALA A 190 -0.49 16.04 -19.78
CA ALA A 190 0.33 16.09 -21.01
C ALA A 190 0.41 17.49 -21.64
N SER A 191 -0.52 18.40 -21.30
CA SER A 191 -0.55 19.77 -21.80
C SER A 191 0.43 20.75 -21.13
N GLU A 192 1.02 20.43 -19.96
CA GLU A 192 1.87 21.39 -19.22
C GLU A 192 3.39 21.17 -19.38
N THR A 193 3.83 20.04 -19.95
CA THR A 193 5.27 19.76 -20.15
C THR A 193 5.79 19.86 -21.59
N ALA A 194 4.95 20.20 -22.56
CA ALA A 194 5.36 20.34 -23.96
C ALA A 194 5.72 21.79 -24.31
N GLN A 195 6.83 22.31 -23.76
CA GLN A 195 7.53 23.40 -24.45
C GLN A 195 8.45 22.79 -25.50
N GLY A 196 7.92 22.66 -26.72
CA GLY A 196 8.71 22.41 -27.92
C GLY A 196 8.78 20.96 -28.38
N GLU A 197 7.64 20.38 -28.75
CA GLU A 197 7.45 19.39 -29.83
C GLU A 197 5.95 19.11 -29.93
N GLU A 198 5.41 18.99 -31.14
CA GLU A 198 3.97 18.88 -31.42
C GLU A 198 3.31 17.80 -30.56
N ALA A 199 2.56 18.23 -29.53
CA ALA A 199 1.79 17.33 -28.69
C ALA A 199 0.56 16.85 -29.48
N ASP A 200 0.48 15.54 -29.72
CA ASP A 200 -0.73 14.87 -30.16
C ASP A 200 -1.80 15.03 -29.08
N ALA A 201 -2.60 16.09 -29.21
CA ALA A 201 -3.69 16.45 -28.31
C ALA A 201 -4.81 15.41 -28.45
N GLY A 202 -4.64 14.26 -27.80
CA GLY A 202 -5.61 13.15 -27.85
C GLY A 202 -5.05 11.77 -27.49
N ALA A 203 -3.73 11.61 -27.33
CA ALA A 203 -3.15 10.31 -27.01
C ALA A 203 -3.57 9.84 -25.61
N ALA A 204 -4.30 8.71 -25.55
CA ALA A 204 -4.60 8.04 -24.29
C ALA A 204 -3.30 7.50 -23.68
N SER A 205 -3.04 7.84 -22.42
CA SER A 205 -1.90 7.34 -21.66
C SER A 205 -2.25 5.98 -21.04
N GLU A 206 -1.30 5.05 -21.06
CA GLU A 206 -1.47 3.70 -20.53
C GLU A 206 -0.97 3.61 -19.09
N LEU A 207 -1.82 3.17 -18.15
CA LEU A 207 -1.42 2.78 -16.79
C LEU A 207 -1.33 1.27 -16.69
N ARG A 208 -0.34 0.76 -15.94
CA ARG A 208 -0.21 -0.67 -15.65
C ARG A 208 -0.52 -0.95 -14.18
N PRO A 209 -1.59 -1.70 -13.85
CA PRO A 209 -1.91 -2.10 -12.48
C PRO A 209 -0.82 -2.98 -11.85
N PHE A 210 -0.72 -2.94 -10.53
CA PHE A 210 0.07 -3.90 -9.77
C PHE A 210 -0.47 -5.32 -10.02
N TRP A 211 0.41 -6.26 -10.34
CA TRP A 211 0.04 -7.61 -10.78
C TRP A 211 -0.82 -7.70 -12.06
N ALA A 212 -0.78 -6.68 -12.92
CA ALA A 212 -1.36 -6.70 -14.27
C ALA A 212 -1.17 -8.06 -14.98
N GLY A 213 -2.26 -8.59 -15.55
CA GLY A 213 -2.32 -9.88 -16.24
C GLY A 213 -2.50 -11.10 -15.34
N SER A 214 -2.27 -10.96 -14.02
CA SER A 214 -2.39 -12.05 -13.06
C SER A 214 -3.85 -12.33 -12.72
N PHE A 215 -4.13 -13.55 -12.27
CA PHE A 215 -5.44 -13.94 -11.79
C PHE A 215 -5.52 -13.91 -10.26
N LEU A 216 -6.65 -13.44 -9.74
CA LEU A 216 -6.98 -13.42 -8.33
C LEU A 216 -8.10 -14.42 -8.04
N THR A 217 -8.02 -15.05 -6.87
CA THR A 217 -9.07 -15.90 -6.28
C THR A 217 -9.96 -15.12 -5.31
N TRP A 218 -9.68 -13.83 -5.11
CA TRP A 218 -10.48 -12.92 -4.29
C TRP A 218 -11.21 -11.91 -5.19
N SER A 219 -12.46 -11.59 -4.88
CA SER A 219 -13.20 -10.43 -5.43
C SER A 219 -13.98 -9.68 -4.37
N VAL A 220 -14.17 -8.39 -4.60
CA VAL A 220 -15.24 -7.62 -3.96
C VAL A 220 -16.55 -7.85 -4.73
N GLU A 221 -17.56 -8.42 -4.06
CA GLU A 221 -18.88 -8.72 -4.68
C GLU A 221 -19.94 -7.65 -4.37
N ARG A 222 -19.88 -7.02 -3.20
CA ARG A 222 -20.92 -6.09 -2.75
C ARG A 222 -20.37 -4.98 -1.88
N ILE A 223 -20.93 -3.79 -2.08
CA ILE A 223 -20.91 -2.67 -1.14
C ILE A 223 -22.34 -2.48 -0.65
N SER A 224 -22.58 -2.60 0.66
CA SER A 224 -23.90 -2.38 1.25
C SER A 224 -23.83 -1.34 2.37
N SER A 225 -24.73 -0.36 2.36
CA SER A 225 -24.92 0.56 3.49
C SER A 225 -25.97 0.02 4.46
N SER A 226 -25.73 0.13 5.77
CA SER A 226 -26.76 -0.20 6.77
C SER A 226 -27.78 0.93 6.91
N THR A 227 -28.48 1.31 5.84
CA THR A 227 -29.74 2.06 6.03
C THR A 227 -30.86 1.07 6.34
N MET A 228 -30.84 0.56 7.57
CA MET A 228 -32.05 0.19 8.29
C MET A 228 -32.09 1.03 9.55
N LYS A 229 -32.64 2.25 9.43
CA LYS A 229 -33.32 2.87 10.57
C LYS A 229 -34.80 2.47 10.49
N PRO A 230 -35.41 2.04 11.60
CA PRO A 230 -36.83 1.68 11.66
C PRO A 230 -37.75 2.87 11.36
#